data_AF-A0A645HHC2-F1
#
_entry.id   AF-A0A645HHC2-F1
#
_cell.length_a   1.000
_cell.length_b   1.000
_cell.length_c   1.000
_cell.angle_alpha   90.00
_cell.angle_beta   90.00
_cell.angle_gamma   90.00
#
_symmetry.space_group_name_H-M   'P 1'
#
loop_
_entity.id
_entity.type
_entity.pdbx_description
1 polymer ?
#
loop_
_entity_poly.entity_id
_entity_poly.type
_entity_poly.pdbx_seq_one_letter_code
_entity_poly.pdbx_strand_id
1 'polypeptide(L)'
;MYEKLLADTHKRIAFRLSELTLKEAAKDKESPYVFEAKGDVIVAGVTNQVTMPVSVLPMADGKIKISGKADLKMSDFKIEPPAPKIGLGLIKTGDPVIVIFDWMVGAAKAAADAK
;
A
#
# COMPACT_ATOMS: atom_id res chain seq x y z
N MET A 1 -3.37 9.58 17.53
CA MET A 1 -3.35 8.80 16.26
C MET A 1 -2.16 7.85 16.22
N TYR A 2 -0.92 8.31 16.42
CA TYR A 2 0.27 7.44 16.50
C TYR A 2 0.19 6.34 17.57
N GLU A 3 -0.37 6.65 18.74
CA GLU A 3 -0.58 5.67 19.81
C GLU A 3 -1.46 4.49 19.37
N LYS A 4 -2.53 4.76 18.60
CA LYS A 4 -3.45 3.73 18.08
C LYS A 4 -2.80 2.83 17.02
N LEU A 5 -1.69 3.26 16.43
CA LEU A 5 -0.86 2.46 15.51
C LEU A 5 0.30 1.74 16.21
N LEU A 6 0.42 1.88 17.55
CA LEU A 6 1.51 1.32 18.34
C LEU A 6 2.90 1.70 17.80
N ALA A 7 3.07 2.96 17.38
CA ALA A 7 4.27 3.42 16.69
C ALA A 7 5.58 3.22 17.49
N ASP A 8 5.51 3.19 18.83
CA ASP A 8 6.67 2.99 19.70
C ASP A 8 7.27 1.57 19.57
N THR A 9 6.42 0.55 19.41
CA THR A 9 6.82 -0.86 19.26
C THR A 9 6.78 -1.33 17.80
N HIS A 10 5.98 -0.69 16.96
CA HIS A 10 5.76 -1.02 15.54
C HIS A 10 6.00 0.21 14.66
N LYS A 11 7.27 0.53 14.44
CA LYS A 11 7.72 1.75 13.74
C LYS A 11 7.36 1.81 12.24
N ARG A 12 6.92 0.70 11.65
CA ARG A 12 6.67 0.59 10.21
C ARG A 12 5.40 -0.18 9.93
N ILE A 13 4.65 0.31 8.95
CA ILE A 13 3.67 -0.47 8.21
C ILE A 13 4.43 -1.15 7.07
N ALA A 14 4.20 -2.45 6.87
CA ALA A 14 4.86 -3.21 5.83
C ALA A 14 3.85 -3.94 4.95
N PHE A 15 4.20 -4.08 3.68
CA PHE A 15 3.51 -4.95 2.75
C PHE A 15 4.51 -5.98 2.21
N ARG A 16 4.11 -7.25 2.18
CA ARG A 16 4.89 -8.35 1.61
C ARG A 16 4.07 -9.04 0.54
N LEU A 17 4.49 -8.90 -0.71
CA LEU A 17 3.86 -9.56 -1.85
C LEU A 17 4.12 -11.07 -1.76
N SER A 18 3.07 -11.87 -1.85
CA SER A 18 3.16 -13.34 -1.89
C SER A 18 2.90 -13.90 -3.29
N GLU A 19 2.01 -13.26 -4.05
CA GLU A 19 1.63 -13.69 -5.40
C GLU A 19 1.28 -12.48 -6.25
N LEU A 20 1.62 -12.54 -7.54
CA LEU A 20 1.29 -11.52 -8.53
C LEU A 20 0.84 -12.20 -9.81
N THR A 21 -0.44 -12.02 -10.14
CA THR A 21 -1.08 -12.72 -11.26
C THR A 21 -1.51 -11.71 -12.31
N LEU A 22 -1.01 -11.87 -13.55
CA LEU A 22 -1.40 -11.02 -14.67
C LEU A 22 -2.87 -11.24 -15.00
N LYS A 23 -3.67 -10.17 -14.98
CA LYS A 23 -5.10 -10.20 -15.36
C LYS A 23 -5.31 -9.60 -16.75
N GLU A 24 -4.61 -8.51 -17.06
CA GLU A 24 -4.70 -7.86 -18.37
C GLU A 24 -3.31 -7.43 -18.84
N ALA A 25 -2.95 -7.84 -20.06
CA ALA A 25 -1.74 -7.36 -20.72
C ALA A 25 -1.92 -5.91 -21.19
N ALA A 26 -0.82 -5.15 -21.26
CA ALA A 26 -0.82 -3.82 -21.84
C ALA A 26 -1.27 -3.87 -23.31
N LYS A 27 -2.16 -2.94 -23.69
CA LYS A 27 -2.70 -2.83 -25.07
C LYS A 27 -1.72 -2.15 -26.01
N ASP A 28 -0.90 -1.26 -25.48
CA ASP A 28 0.12 -0.48 -26.18
C ASP A 28 1.21 -0.06 -25.17
N LYS A 29 2.15 0.79 -25.60
CA LYS A 29 3.28 1.24 -24.77
C LYS A 29 2.87 2.24 -23.67
N GLU A 30 1.69 2.84 -23.76
CA GLU A 30 1.20 3.86 -22.83
C GLU A 30 0.18 3.31 -21.84
N SER A 31 -0.35 2.12 -22.11
CA SER A 31 -1.29 1.39 -21.27
C SER A 31 -0.58 0.55 -20.21
N PRO A 32 -1.10 0.51 -18.96
CA PRO A 32 -0.53 -0.35 -17.93
C PRO A 32 -0.88 -1.81 -18.15
N TYR A 33 -0.03 -2.70 -17.66
CA TYR A 33 -0.42 -4.06 -17.31
C TYR A 33 -1.26 -4.02 -16.03
N VAL A 34 -2.30 -4.86 -15.96
CA VAL A 34 -3.12 -5.01 -14.75
C VAL A 34 -2.84 -6.37 -14.12
N PHE A 35 -2.46 -6.34 -12.86
CA PHE A 35 -2.20 -7.52 -12.05
C PHE A 35 -3.19 -7.57 -10.88
N GLU A 36 -3.45 -8.78 -10.42
CA GLU A 36 -3.96 -9.04 -9.08
C GLU A 36 -2.78 -9.37 -8.18
N ALA A 37 -2.53 -8.51 -7.21
CA ALA A 37 -1.51 -8.71 -6.20
C ALA A 37 -2.14 -9.29 -4.95
N LYS A 38 -1.55 -10.35 -4.41
CA LYS A 38 -1.91 -10.91 -3.11
C LYS A 38 -0.69 -10.81 -2.19
N GLY A 39 -0.91 -10.39 -0.96
CA GLY A 39 0.18 -10.23 -0.01
C GLY A 39 -0.28 -9.87 1.39
N ASP A 40 0.67 -9.82 2.30
CA ASP A 40 0.44 -9.56 3.71
C ASP A 40 0.66 -8.08 4.00
N VAL A 41 -0.35 -7.43 4.59
CA VAL A 41 -0.23 -6.10 5.19
C VAL A 41 -0.01 -6.27 6.68
N ILE A 42 0.99 -5.58 7.21
CA ILE A 42 1.39 -5.62 8.62
C ILE A 42 1.20 -4.22 9.20
N VAL A 43 0.26 -4.08 10.14
CA VAL A 43 -0.06 -2.81 10.83
C VAL A 43 -0.17 -3.09 12.32
N ALA A 44 0.52 -2.29 13.15
CA ALA A 44 0.46 -2.39 14.61
C ALA A 44 0.69 -3.82 15.16
N GLY A 45 1.57 -4.59 14.49
CA GLY A 45 1.86 -5.98 14.87
C GLY A 45 0.84 -7.03 14.40
N VAL A 46 -0.26 -6.62 13.79
CA VAL A 46 -1.25 -7.52 13.18
C VAL A 46 -0.95 -7.70 11.71
N THR A 47 -0.97 -8.95 11.24
CA THR A 47 -0.73 -9.32 9.84
C THR A 47 -2.01 -9.86 9.23
N ASN A 48 -2.47 -9.24 8.14
CA ASN A 48 -3.64 -9.69 7.39
C ASN A 48 -3.30 -9.81 5.90
N GLN A 49 -3.80 -10.86 5.27
CA GLN A 49 -3.66 -11.04 3.84
C GLN A 49 -4.70 -10.20 3.09
N VAL A 50 -4.26 -9.56 2.02
CA VAL A 50 -5.09 -8.74 1.14
C VAL A 50 -4.87 -9.13 -0.31
N THR A 51 -5.90 -8.93 -1.11
CA THR A 51 -5.85 -9.04 -2.57
C THR A 51 -6.27 -7.70 -3.16
N MET A 52 -5.49 -7.16 -4.09
CA MET A 52 -5.74 -5.85 -4.68
C MET A 52 -5.32 -5.79 -6.16
N PRO A 53 -6.03 -5.01 -6.99
CA PRO A 53 -5.56 -4.72 -8.34
C PRO A 53 -4.38 -3.74 -8.30
N VAL A 54 -3.37 -4.01 -9.13
CA VAL A 54 -2.18 -3.19 -9.30
C VAL A 54 -1.93 -2.95 -10.78
N SER A 55 -1.70 -1.70 -11.14
CA SER A 55 -1.28 -1.29 -12.47
C SER A 55 0.22 -1.11 -12.53
N VAL A 56 0.86 -1.68 -13.55
CA VAL A 56 2.30 -1.51 -13.81
C VAL A 56 2.46 -0.92 -15.20
N LEU A 57 3.00 0.29 -15.27
CA LEU A 57 3.26 1.01 -16.51
C LEU A 57 4.77 1.15 -16.72
N PRO A 58 5.36 0.48 -17.72
CA PRO A 58 6.72 0.76 -18.16
C PRO A 58 6.83 2.20 -18.64
N MET A 59 7.90 2.88 -18.25
CA MET A 59 8.18 4.27 -18.61
C MET A 59 9.48 4.37 -19.41
N ALA A 60 9.76 5.57 -19.91
CA ALA A 60 11.06 5.89 -20.49
C ALA A 60 12.20 5.64 -19.48
N ASP A 61 13.40 5.47 -20.01
CA ASP A 61 14.64 5.30 -19.22
C ASP A 61 14.66 4.07 -18.29
N GLY A 62 13.88 3.04 -18.61
CA GLY A 62 13.84 1.79 -17.84
C GLY A 62 13.18 1.92 -16.48
N LYS A 63 12.43 3.00 -16.23
CA LYS A 63 11.61 3.17 -15.03
C LYS A 63 10.28 2.45 -15.20
N ILE A 64 9.66 2.10 -14.08
CA ILE A 64 8.30 1.57 -14.03
C ILE A 64 7.50 2.37 -13.02
N LYS A 65 6.24 2.66 -13.36
CA LYS A 65 5.24 3.20 -12.46
C LYS A 65 4.36 2.06 -11.96
N ILE A 66 4.21 1.95 -10.65
CA ILE A 66 3.35 0.96 -10.00
C ILE A 66 2.31 1.72 -9.19
N SER A 67 1.03 1.51 -9.48
CA SER A 67 -0.07 2.17 -8.77
C SER A 67 -1.16 1.20 -8.42
N GLY A 68 -1.86 1.44 -7.31
CA GLY A 68 -2.96 0.60 -6.89
C GLY A 68 -3.73 1.18 -5.72
N LYS A 69 -4.76 0.43 -5.34
CA LYS A 69 -5.63 0.76 -4.22
C LYS A 69 -5.95 -0.50 -3.43
N ALA A 70 -5.86 -0.41 -2.11
CA ALA A 70 -6.35 -1.42 -1.19
C ALA A 70 -7.48 -0.85 -0.31
N ASP A 71 -8.62 -1.51 -0.30
CA ASP A 71 -9.70 -1.25 0.65
C ASP A 71 -9.43 -2.08 1.92
N LEU A 72 -9.25 -1.38 3.05
CA LEU A 72 -8.94 -1.96 4.36
C LEU A 72 -9.97 -1.50 5.40
N LYS A 73 -9.98 -2.14 6.56
CA LYS A 73 -10.69 -1.66 7.76
C LYS A 73 -9.73 -1.54 8.92
N MET A 74 -9.91 -0.53 9.78
CA MET A 74 -9.10 -0.39 10.99
C MET A 74 -9.30 -1.58 11.93
N SER A 75 -10.54 -2.04 12.04
CA SER A 75 -10.94 -3.16 12.90
C SER A 75 -10.27 -4.48 12.54
N ASP A 76 -9.98 -4.74 11.26
CA ASP A 76 -9.24 -5.93 10.82
C ASP A 76 -7.84 -5.99 11.44
N PHE A 77 -7.23 -4.83 11.74
CA PHE A 77 -5.93 -4.69 12.38
C PHE A 77 -6.03 -4.42 13.89
N LYS A 78 -7.22 -4.60 14.50
CA LYS A 78 -7.50 -4.32 15.92
C LYS A 78 -7.26 -2.86 16.31
N ILE A 79 -7.39 -1.96 15.34
CA ILE A 79 -7.28 -0.52 15.54
C ILE A 79 -8.70 0.03 15.68
N GLU A 80 -8.99 0.65 16.81
CA GLU A 80 -10.25 1.36 16.99
C GLU A 80 -10.20 2.70 16.25
N PRO A 81 -11.23 3.02 15.43
CA PRO A 81 -11.33 4.31 14.78
C PRO A 81 -11.26 5.46 15.80
N PRO A 82 -10.50 6.53 15.53
CA PRO A 82 -10.48 7.69 16.40
C PRO A 82 -11.88 8.28 16.59
N ALA A 83 -12.21 8.65 17.83
CA ALA A 83 -13.43 9.37 18.16
C ALA A 83 -13.06 10.62 18.99
N PRO A 84 -12.42 11.63 18.38
CA PRO A 84 -11.93 12.79 19.11
C PRO A 84 -13.10 13.60 19.66
N LYS A 85 -13.03 13.96 20.94
CA LYS A 85 -13.98 14.85 21.61
C LYS A 85 -13.48 16.29 21.47
N ILE A 86 -13.67 16.89 20.30
CA ILE A 86 -13.43 18.33 20.09
C ILE A 86 -14.79 19.03 20.19
N GLY A 87 -14.85 20.19 20.87
CA GLY A 87 -16.08 20.81 21.42
C GLY A 87 -17.34 20.81 20.54
N LEU A 88 -18.49 20.71 21.23
CA LEU A 88 -19.88 20.77 20.74
C LEU A 88 -20.41 19.64 19.83
N GLY A 89 -19.65 18.59 19.51
CA GLY A 89 -20.21 17.44 18.78
C GLY A 89 -19.34 16.18 18.76
N LEU A 90 -19.97 15.00 18.60
CA LEU A 90 -19.27 13.74 18.35
C LEU A 90 -18.88 13.65 16.87
N ILE A 91 -17.59 13.77 16.56
CA ILE A 91 -17.05 13.36 15.26
C ILE A 91 -16.73 11.86 15.33
N LYS A 92 -17.39 11.05 14.49
CA LYS A 92 -17.09 9.62 14.34
C LYS A 92 -16.26 9.41 13.08
N THR A 93 -15.08 8.81 13.22
CA THR A 93 -14.29 8.33 12.08
C THR A 93 -14.83 6.98 11.62
N GLY A 94 -14.91 6.77 10.31
CA GLY A 94 -15.30 5.49 9.74
C GLY A 94 -14.24 4.41 9.96
N ASP A 95 -14.69 3.17 10.07
CA ASP A 95 -13.83 1.98 10.07
C ASP A 95 -13.12 1.72 8.72
N PRO A 96 -13.76 1.98 7.55
CA PRO A 96 -13.10 1.80 6.26
C PRO A 96 -11.93 2.77 6.03
N VAL A 97 -10.83 2.23 5.52
CA VAL A 97 -9.63 2.97 5.13
C VAL A 97 -9.26 2.57 3.71
N ILE A 98 -9.05 3.56 2.86
CA ILE A 98 -8.59 3.34 1.49
C ILE A 98 -7.12 3.74 1.41
N VAL A 99 -6.24 2.78 1.11
CA VAL A 99 -4.83 3.04 0.83
C VAL A 99 -4.66 3.18 -0.66
N ILE A 100 -4.16 4.32 -1.11
CA ILE A 100 -3.79 4.59 -2.51
C ILE A 100 -2.28 4.77 -2.56
N PHE A 101 -1.62 4.12 -3.51
CA PHE A 101 -0.19 4.25 -3.70
C PHE A 101 0.16 4.47 -5.18
N ASP A 102 1.24 5.22 -5.36
CA ASP A 102 1.86 5.51 -6.64
C ASP A 102 3.38 5.51 -6.44
N TRP A 103 4.07 4.53 -7.02
CA TRP A 103 5.50 4.32 -6.89
C TRP A 103 6.18 4.42 -8.24
N MET A 104 7.23 5.24 -8.28
CA MET A 104 8.14 5.34 -9.41
C MET A 104 9.41 4.58 -9.06
N VAL A 105 9.63 3.45 -9.71
CA VAL A 105 10.78 2.58 -9.47
C VAL A 105 11.70 2.62 -10.68
N GLY A 106 12.98 2.89 -10.45
CA GLY A 106 14.02 2.75 -11.46
C GLY A 106 15.01 1.66 -11.04
N ALA A 107 15.77 1.13 -11.98
CA ALA A 107 16.94 0.34 -11.62
C ALA A 107 17.87 1.22 -10.78
N ALA A 108 18.29 0.73 -9.60
CA ALA A 108 19.38 1.37 -8.89
C ALA A 108 20.59 1.38 -9.83
N LYS A 109 21.24 2.53 -10.00
CA LYS A 109 22.58 2.55 -10.58
C LYS A 109 23.41 1.66 -9.66
N ALA A 110 23.77 0.47 -10.14
CA ALA A 110 24.67 -0.40 -9.41
C ALA A 110 25.87 0.45 -8.97
N ALA A 111 26.36 0.22 -7.76
CA ALA A 111 27.60 0.82 -7.27
C ALA A 111 28.74 0.46 -8.24
N ALA A 112 28.89 1.24 -9.29
CA ALA A 112 29.89 1.12 -10.34
C ALA A 112 31.12 1.99 -10.02
N ASP A 113 31.15 2.60 -8.83
CA ASP A 113 32.19 3.53 -8.39
C ASP A 113 32.76 3.14 -7.01
N ALA A 114 32.71 1.86 -6.64
CA ALA A 114 33.57 1.32 -5.58
C ALA A 114 34.82 0.73 -6.22
N LYS A 115 35.75 1.61 -6.62
CA LYS A 115 37.12 1.27 -6.98
C LYS A 115 38.04 1.68 -5.84
#